data_AF-A0A973SFP5-F1
#
_entry.id   AF-A0A973SFP5-F1
#
_cell.length_a   1.000
_cell.length_b   1.000
_cell.length_c   1.000
_cell.angle_alpha   90.00
_cell.angle_beta   90.00
_cell.angle_gamma   90.00
#
_symmetry.space_group_name_H-M   'P 1'
#
loop_
_entity.id
_entity.type
_entity.pdbx_description
1 polymer ?
#
loop_
_entity_poly.entity_id
_entity_poly.type
_entity_poly.pdbx_seq_one_letter_code
_entity_poly.pdbx_strand_id
1 'polypeptide(L)' 'MTVTQETAEALIARIVQARTRLAEAAATADLPGIAASLDELEHAHGQARELGVEIARPGADREETRP' A
#
# COMPACT_ATOMS: atom_id res chain seq x y z
N MET A 1 16.49 15.21 2.30
CA MET A 1 16.11 14.81 0.93
C MET A 1 14.64 15.18 0.78
N THR A 2 14.29 16.13 -0.08
CA THR A 2 12.90 16.58 -0.25
C THR A 2 12.17 15.55 -1.11
N VAL A 3 11.14 14.91 -0.58
CA VAL A 3 10.29 14.01 -1.37
C VAL A 3 9.46 14.83 -2.32
N THR A 4 9.47 14.46 -3.59
CA THR A 4 8.61 15.12 -4.58
C THR A 4 7.20 14.54 -4.49
N GLN A 5 6.19 15.36 -4.78
CA GLN A 5 4.81 14.90 -4.84
C GLN A 5 4.65 13.71 -5.80
N GLU A 6 5.34 13.73 -6.93
CA GLU A 6 5.38 12.62 -7.90
C GLU A 6 5.92 11.32 -7.28
N THR A 7 6.96 11.40 -6.43
CA THR A 7 7.49 10.23 -5.72
C THR A 7 6.46 9.65 -4.74
N ALA A 8 5.75 10.52 -4.02
CA ALA A 8 4.71 10.09 -3.08
C ALA A 8 3.53 9.43 -3.81
N GLU A 9 3.06 10.02 -4.91
CA GLU A 9 1.99 9.47 -5.75
C GLU A 9 2.38 8.11 -6.35
N ALA A 10 3.62 7.97 -6.81
CA ALA A 10 4.14 6.70 -7.33
C ALA A 10 4.16 5.60 -6.26
N LEU A 11 4.58 5.92 -5.03
CA LEU A 11 4.57 4.97 -3.91
C LEU A 11 3.16 4.56 -3.52
N ILE A 12 2.22 5.52 -3.46
CA ILE A 12 0.81 5.25 -3.19
C ILE A 12 0.23 4.33 -4.27
N ALA A 13 0.47 4.62 -5.55
CA ALA A 13 0.03 3.80 -6.67
C ALA A 13 0.60 2.37 -6.59
N ARG A 14 1.89 2.24 -6.28
CA ARG A 14 2.57 0.95 -6.11
C ARG A 14 1.94 0.13 -4.98
N ILE A 15 1.66 0.75 -3.83
CA ILE A 15 0.99 0.11 -2.69
C ILE A 15 -0.42 -0.35 -3.04
N VAL A 16 -1.21 0.50 -3.71
CA VAL A 16 -2.57 0.15 -4.15
C VAL A 16 -2.52 -1.05 -5.09
N GLN A 17 -1.63 -1.03 -6.08
CA GLN A 17 -1.50 -2.11 -7.04
C GLN A 17 -1.08 -3.44 -6.38
N ALA A 18 -0.16 -3.40 -5.43
CA ALA A 18 0.26 -4.59 -4.69
C ALA A 18 -0.87 -5.16 -3.82
N ARG A 19 -1.71 -4.31 -3.20
CA ARG A 19 -2.94 -4.75 -2.49
C ARG A 19 -3.95 -5.40 -3.44
N THR A 20 -4.13 -4.85 -4.65
CA THR A 20 -5.01 -5.45 -5.66
C THR A 20 -4.50 -6.84 -6.06
N ARG A 21 -3.22 -6.99 -6.39
CA ARG A 21 -2.62 -8.29 -6.73
C ARG A 21 -2.73 -9.29 -5.57
N LEU A 22 -2.55 -8.83 -4.33
CA LEU A 22 -2.72 -9.67 -3.15
C LEU A 22 -4.17 -10.18 -3.04
N ALA A 23 -5.17 -9.34 -3.27
CA ALA A 23 -6.57 -9.73 -3.24
C ALA A 23 -6.91 -10.74 -4.35
N GLU A 24 -6.36 -10.55 -5.56
CA GLU A 24 -6.51 -11.47 -6.68
C GLU A 24 -5.87 -12.84 -6.39
N ALA A 25 -4.63 -12.84 -5.89
CA ALA A 25 -3.92 -14.08 -5.52
C ALA A 25 -4.59 -14.80 -4.35
N ALA A 26 -5.12 -14.06 -3.37
CA ALA A 26 -5.89 -14.63 -2.28
C ALA A 26 -7.19 -15.29 -2.77
N ALA A 27 -7.88 -14.68 -3.74
CA ALA A 27 -9.10 -15.23 -4.31
C ALA A 27 -8.87 -16.57 -5.05
N THR A 28 -7.66 -16.80 -5.57
CA THR A 28 -7.28 -18.05 -6.27
C THR A 28 -6.46 -19.01 -5.41
N ALA A 29 -6.21 -18.66 -4.14
CA ALA A 29 -5.29 -19.39 -3.24
C ALA A 29 -3.87 -19.59 -3.84
N ASP A 30 -3.42 -18.66 -4.68
CA ASP A 30 -2.08 -18.64 -5.26
C ASP A 30 -1.05 -18.18 -4.21
N LEU A 31 -0.52 -19.14 -3.44
CA LEU A 31 0.46 -18.88 -2.38
C LEU A 31 1.72 -18.13 -2.86
N PRO A 32 2.34 -18.48 -4.01
CA PRO A 32 3.40 -17.68 -4.60
C PRO A 32 2.99 -16.23 -4.89
N GLY A 33 1.82 -16.01 -5.49
CA GLY A 33 1.31 -14.67 -5.79
C GLY A 33 1.04 -13.84 -4.53
N ILE A 34 0.55 -14.49 -3.46
CA ILE A 34 0.35 -13.88 -2.15
C ILE A 34 1.70 -13.44 -1.56
N ALA A 35 2.70 -14.31 -1.53
CA ALA A 35 4.02 -14.01 -0.98
C ALA A 35 4.68 -12.85 -1.73
N ALA A 36 4.70 -12.89 -3.06
CA ALA A 36 5.27 -11.83 -3.88
C ALA A 36 4.56 -10.48 -3.67
N SER A 37 3.24 -10.48 -3.51
CA SER A 37 2.47 -9.25 -3.27
C SER A 37 2.71 -8.69 -1.86
N LEU A 38 2.94 -9.54 -0.85
CA LEU A 38 3.28 -9.11 0.50
C LEU A 38 4.68 -8.52 0.57
N ASP A 39 5.68 -9.14 -0.08
CA ASP A 39 7.05 -8.62 -0.15
C ASP A 39 7.07 -7.22 -0.81
N GLU A 40 6.32 -7.06 -1.89
CA GLU A 40 6.18 -5.79 -2.59
C GLU A 40 5.51 -4.72 -1.71
N LEU A 41 4.50 -5.10 -0.93
CA LEU A 41 3.84 -4.21 0.03
C LEU A 41 4.78 -3.77 1.15
N GLU A 42 5.55 -4.70 1.72
CA GLU A 42 6.52 -4.40 2.76
C GLU A 42 7.58 -3.43 2.25
N HIS A 43 8.13 -3.69 1.06
CA HIS A 43 9.13 -2.84 0.44
C HIS A 43 8.59 -1.43 0.16
N ALA A 44 7.42 -1.31 -0.47
CA ALA A 44 6.83 -0.01 -0.79
C ALA A 44 6.44 0.77 0.48
N HIS A 45 5.96 0.09 1.53
CA HIS A 45 5.70 0.73 2.82
C HIS A 45 6.99 1.14 3.54
N GLY A 46 8.07 0.38 3.42
CA GLY A 46 9.41 0.76 3.91
C GLY A 46 9.90 2.04 3.26
N GLN A 47 9.87 2.09 1.93
CA GLN A 47 10.23 3.27 1.15
C GLN A 47 9.38 4.49 1.52
N ALA A 48 8.06 4.32 1.67
CA ALA A 48 7.19 5.42 2.08
C ALA A 48 7.57 5.97 3.47
N ARG A 49 7.91 5.10 4.44
CA ARG A 49 8.35 5.54 5.78
C ARG A 49 9.68 6.28 5.77
N GLU A 50 10.66 5.78 5.03
CA GLU A 50 11.97 6.43 4.88
C GLU A 50 11.86 7.83 4.29
N LEU A 51 10.87 8.01 3.41
CA LEU A 51 10.55 9.25 2.74
C LEU A 51 9.54 10.12 3.54
N GLY A 52 8.98 9.62 4.65
CA GLY A 52 8.00 10.36 5.43
C GLY A 52 6.66 10.57 4.70
N VAL A 53 6.34 9.70 3.73
CA VAL A 53 5.05 9.68 3.03
C VAL A 53 4.02 8.96 3.91
N GLU A 54 3.03 9.70 4.39
CA GLU A 54 1.90 9.12 5.12
C GLU A 54 0.97 8.37 4.18
N ILE A 55 1.02 7.04 4.26
CA ILE A 55 0.04 6.18 3.60
C ILE A 55 -1.17 6.08 4.51
N ALA A 56 -2.26 6.76 4.16
CA ALA A 56 -3.53 6.64 4.87
C ALA A 56 -3.90 5.15 5.02
N ARG A 57 -4.09 4.71 6.26
CA ARG A 57 -4.60 3.36 6.51
C ARG A 57 -6.07 3.36 6.07
N PRO A 58 -6.46 2.48 5.13
CA PRO A 58 -7.87 2.37 4.75
C PRO A 58 -8.68 1.99 6.00
N GLY A 59 -9.48 2.93 6.51
CA GLY A 59 -10.32 2.76 7.70
C GLY A 59 -10.18 3.79 8.81
N ALA A 60 -9.12 4.62 8.83
CA ALA A 60 -8.92 5.60 9.92
C ALA A 60 -9.93 6.75 9.93
N ASP A 61 -10.52 7.09 8.77
CA ASP A 61 -11.48 8.20 8.64
C ASP A 61 -12.97 7.78 8.73
N ARG A 62 -13.26 6.48 8.91
CA ARG A 62 -14.67 5.99 8.96
C ARG A 62 -15.28 5.96 10.37
N GLU A 63 -14.60 6.53 11.38
CA GLU A 63 -15.08 6.61 12.75
C GLU A 63 -15.28 8.06 13.26
N GLU A 64 -15.64 9.02 12.42
CA GLU A 64 -16.10 10.31 12.96
C GLU A 64 -17.10 11.02 12.04
N THR A 65 -18.29 10.45 11.88
CA THR A 65 -19.53 11.23 11.71
C THR A 65 -20.71 10.27 11.68
N ARG A 66 -21.27 9.99 12.85
CA ARG A 66 -22.66 9.55 12.95
C ARG A 66 -23.44 10.65 13.68
N PRO A 67 -24.45 11.27 13.04
CA PRO A 67 -25.37 12.17 13.73
C PRO A 67 -26.27 11.42 14.72
#